data_AF-Q2JXD7-F1
#
_entry.id   AF-Q2JXD7-F1
#
_cell.length_a   1.000
_cell.length_b   1.000
_cell.length_c   1.000
_cell.angle_alpha   90.00
_cell.angle_beta   90.00
_cell.angle_gamma   90.00
#
_symmetry.space_group_name_H-M   'P 1'
#
loop_
_entity.id
_entity.type
_entity.pdbx_description
1 polymer ?
#
loop_
_entity_poly.entity_id
_entity_poly.type
_entity_poly.pdbx_seq_one_letter_code
_entity_poly.pdbx_strand_id
1 'polypeptide(L)'
;MDTELLLPDVADLVTEDDTPADNFASEKQQRLLTGSLYSSLPHKTFLAAANVGIYTTPSRPPIVSDVFLSLDVTVPEQWWEKQNRCYLLWQFDKPPDVVIEIVSNREGDELGGKFSRYEQMRVSYYVVFDPNHELGSEELRLFELRGRHYAEMTETWLEQVELGLRLWDGVFEGKQARWLRWCDAKGQLLLTGDERAELERQRAEQERQRAERLAARLRALGEDPDLER
;
A
#
# COMPACT_ATOMS: atom_id res chain seq x y z
N MET A 1 35.42 -0.61 22.54
CA MET A 1 35.11 0.80 22.33
C MET A 1 33.79 0.78 21.60
N ASP A 2 32.70 0.90 22.36
CA ASP A 2 31.37 0.94 21.79
C ASP A 2 31.24 2.27 21.06
N THR A 3 31.16 2.19 19.73
CA THR A 3 30.82 3.36 18.91
C THR A 3 29.34 3.58 19.13
N GLU A 4 29.00 4.41 20.12
CA GLU A 4 27.65 4.95 20.27
C GLU A 4 27.31 5.66 18.95
N LEU A 5 26.44 5.03 18.15
CA LEU A 5 25.91 5.59 16.93
C LEU A 5 25.15 6.86 17.32
N LEU A 6 25.81 8.01 17.23
CA LEU A 6 25.20 9.33 17.39
C LEU A 6 24.17 9.52 16.29
N LEU A 7 22.92 9.16 16.59
CA LEU A 7 21.77 9.43 15.73
C LEU A 7 21.60 10.96 15.61
N PRO A 8 21.20 11.46 14.43
CA PRO A 8 20.95 12.89 14.25
C PRO A 8 19.85 13.40 15.18
N ASP A 9 19.99 14.63 15.67
CA ASP A 9 18.94 15.31 16.42
C ASP A 9 17.70 15.53 15.53
N VAL A 10 16.52 15.14 16.04
CA VAL A 10 15.22 15.21 15.36
C VAL A 10 14.29 16.28 15.94
N ALA A 11 14.75 17.06 16.92
CA ALA A 11 13.96 18.06 17.62
C ALA A 11 13.31 19.09 16.68
N ASP A 12 13.99 19.43 15.59
CA ASP A 12 13.54 20.45 14.63
C ASP A 12 12.75 19.89 13.43
N LEU A 13 12.55 18.56 13.34
CA LEU A 13 11.78 17.99 12.23
C LEU A 13 10.29 18.38 12.32
N VAL A 14 9.72 18.74 11.17
CA VAL A 14 8.29 18.99 11.01
C VAL A 14 7.60 17.66 10.76
N THR A 15 6.80 17.19 11.71
CA THR A 15 6.10 15.89 11.62
C THR A 15 4.61 16.04 11.30
N GLU A 16 4.12 17.28 11.20
CA GLU A 16 2.72 17.64 10.93
C GLU A 16 2.76 18.74 9.86
N ASP A 17 2.01 18.57 8.77
CA ASP A 17 2.00 19.49 7.64
C ASP A 17 0.70 20.32 7.62
N ASP A 18 0.81 21.64 7.49
CA ASP A 18 -0.32 22.60 7.47
C ASP A 18 -0.87 22.83 6.03
N THR A 19 -0.53 21.95 5.09
CA THR A 19 -0.96 21.99 3.68
C THR A 19 -2.42 21.52 3.54
N PRO A 20 -3.21 22.02 2.55
CA PRO A 20 -4.62 21.63 2.42
C PRO A 20 -4.79 20.10 2.36
N ALA A 21 -5.72 19.59 3.17
CA ALA A 21 -6.01 18.17 3.25
C ALA A 21 -6.40 17.58 1.88
N ASP A 22 -6.04 16.31 1.66
CA ASP A 22 -6.48 15.54 0.50
C ASP A 22 -7.99 15.57 0.28
N ASN A 23 -8.40 15.44 -0.98
CA ASN A 23 -9.82 15.27 -1.30
C ASN A 23 -10.30 13.85 -0.93
N PHE A 24 -11.62 13.69 -0.84
CA PHE A 24 -12.25 12.41 -0.45
C PHE A 24 -11.91 11.22 -1.35
N ALA A 25 -11.63 11.43 -2.64
CA ALA A 25 -11.27 10.34 -3.54
C ALA A 25 -9.83 9.88 -3.32
N SER A 26 -8.88 10.82 -3.20
CA SER A 26 -7.47 10.53 -2.90
C SER A 26 -7.34 9.80 -1.56
N GLU A 27 -7.97 10.29 -0.51
CA GLU A 27 -7.98 9.66 0.82
C GLU A 27 -8.47 8.19 0.76
N LYS A 28 -9.56 7.93 0.03
CA LYS A 28 -10.07 6.56 -0.15
C LYS A 28 -9.14 5.68 -0.97
N GLN A 29 -8.52 6.22 -2.01
CA GLN A 29 -7.57 5.50 -2.84
C GLN A 29 -6.31 5.11 -2.04
N GLN A 30 -5.83 5.98 -1.16
CA GLN A 30 -4.74 5.71 -0.23
C GLN A 30 -5.09 4.59 0.76
N ARG A 31 -6.29 4.66 1.34
CA ARG A 31 -6.83 3.64 2.26
C ARG A 31 -7.00 2.29 1.60
N LEU A 32 -7.50 2.26 0.36
CA LEU A 32 -7.63 1.04 -0.44
C LEU A 32 -6.27 0.39 -0.66
N LEU A 33 -5.26 1.16 -1.08
CA LEU A 33 -3.91 0.65 -1.36
C LEU A 33 -3.22 0.11 -0.10
N THR A 34 -3.24 0.87 0.99
CA THR A 34 -2.58 0.46 2.24
C THR A 34 -3.33 -0.68 2.92
N GLY A 35 -4.66 -0.59 3.03
CA GLY A 35 -5.50 -1.60 3.68
C GLY A 35 -5.47 -2.96 3.00
N SER A 36 -5.43 -3.00 1.66
CA SER A 36 -5.29 -4.25 0.90
C SER A 36 -3.99 -4.99 1.19
N LEU A 37 -2.87 -4.28 1.37
CA LEU A 37 -1.58 -4.90 1.69
C LEU A 37 -1.61 -5.56 3.07
N TYR A 38 -2.03 -4.84 4.11
CA TYR A 38 -2.14 -5.40 5.47
C TYR A 38 -3.16 -6.54 5.56
N SER A 39 -4.21 -6.51 4.75
CA SER A 39 -5.23 -7.57 4.73
C SER A 39 -4.75 -8.83 4.01
N SER A 40 -3.94 -8.69 2.96
CA SER A 40 -3.56 -9.78 2.06
C SER A 40 -2.15 -10.34 2.28
N LEU A 41 -1.27 -9.61 2.98
CA LEU A 41 0.11 -10.02 3.24
C LEU A 41 0.42 -10.21 4.74
N PRO A 42 -0.41 -10.91 5.53
CA PRO A 42 -0.28 -10.95 7.00
C PRO A 42 1.01 -11.62 7.51
N HIS A 43 1.76 -12.28 6.63
CA HIS A 43 3.01 -12.99 6.96
C HIS A 43 4.25 -12.35 6.36
N LYS A 44 4.13 -11.25 5.60
CA LYS A 44 5.29 -10.49 5.11
C LYS A 44 5.62 -9.39 6.10
N THR A 45 6.90 -9.16 6.36
CA THR A 45 7.37 -7.98 7.09
C THR A 45 7.44 -6.82 6.12
N PHE A 46 6.64 -5.77 6.36
CA PHE A 46 6.66 -4.56 5.57
C PHE A 46 6.03 -3.40 6.35
N LEU A 47 6.27 -2.19 5.85
CA LEU A 47 5.58 -0.97 6.23
C LEU A 47 4.91 -0.39 4.98
N ALA A 48 3.60 -0.29 5.00
CA ALA A 48 2.83 0.52 4.06
C ALA A 48 2.17 1.67 4.81
N ALA A 49 2.25 2.87 4.28
CA ALA A 49 1.66 4.05 4.89
C ALA A 49 1.16 5.02 3.82
N ALA A 50 0.27 5.92 4.25
CA ALA A 50 -0.26 7.00 3.44
C ALA A 50 -0.07 8.34 4.15
N ASN A 51 0.21 9.40 3.41
CA ASN A 51 0.44 10.75 3.93
C ASN A 51 1.49 10.82 5.04
N VAL A 52 2.58 10.08 4.88
CA VAL A 52 3.71 10.07 5.83
C VAL A 52 4.94 10.70 5.16
N GLY A 53 5.55 11.65 5.86
CA GLY A 53 6.77 12.31 5.40
C GLY A 53 7.99 11.39 5.39
N ILE A 54 8.75 11.45 4.31
CA ILE A 54 10.01 10.74 4.09
C ILE A 54 11.15 11.74 4.19
N TYR A 55 12.05 11.52 5.14
CA TYR A 55 13.23 12.35 5.38
C TYR A 55 14.49 11.64 4.88
N THR A 56 15.21 12.31 3.97
CA THR A 56 16.53 11.84 3.50
C THR A 56 17.66 12.26 4.41
N THR A 57 17.57 13.49 4.93
CA THR A 57 18.54 14.12 5.82
C THR A 57 17.79 15.03 6.79
N PRO A 58 18.29 15.26 8.01
CA PRO A 58 17.66 16.18 8.95
C PRO A 58 17.55 17.63 8.45
N SER A 59 18.48 18.06 7.58
CA SER A 59 18.57 19.44 7.09
C SER A 59 17.72 19.74 5.84
N ARG A 60 16.91 18.78 5.37
CA ARG A 60 16.06 18.95 4.19
C ARG A 60 14.60 18.73 4.59
N PRO A 61 13.66 19.50 4.01
CA PRO A 61 12.25 19.26 4.24
C PRO A 61 11.87 17.86 3.74
N PRO A 62 10.86 17.22 4.37
CA PRO A 62 10.42 15.91 3.95
C PRO A 62 9.83 15.94 2.54
N ILE A 63 9.62 14.76 1.99
CA ILE A 63 8.71 14.55 0.86
C ILE A 63 7.56 13.74 1.42
N VAL A 64 6.33 14.22 1.24
CA VAL A 64 5.14 13.46 1.63
C VAL A 64 4.66 12.71 0.40
N SER A 65 4.66 11.39 0.49
CA SER A 65 4.03 10.52 -0.52
C SER A 65 2.57 10.27 -0.15
N ASP A 66 1.71 10.15 -1.14
CA ASP A 66 0.33 9.74 -0.90
C ASP A 66 0.28 8.29 -0.39
N VAL A 67 1.07 7.38 -0.99
CA VAL A 67 1.27 6.02 -0.48
C VAL A 67 2.72 5.59 -0.69
N PHE A 68 3.29 4.86 0.27
CA PHE A 68 4.51 4.09 0.04
C PHE A 68 4.40 2.65 0.56
N LEU A 69 5.26 1.78 0.02
CA LEU A 69 5.53 0.43 0.50
C LEU A 69 7.04 0.27 0.72
N SER A 70 7.42 -0.23 1.90
CA SER A 70 8.78 -0.63 2.22
C SER A 70 8.78 -2.06 2.78
N LEU A 71 9.39 -3.00 2.06
CA LEU A 71 9.56 -4.39 2.46
C LEU A 71 10.71 -4.53 3.46
N ASP A 72 10.59 -5.54 4.31
CA ASP A 72 11.59 -5.98 5.27
C ASP A 72 11.96 -4.93 6.34
N VAL A 73 11.03 -4.03 6.65
CA VAL A 73 11.16 -3.03 7.72
C VAL A 73 9.97 -3.07 8.68
N THR A 74 10.20 -2.61 9.92
CA THR A 74 9.18 -2.48 10.97
C THR A 74 9.27 -1.13 11.65
N VAL A 75 8.13 -0.58 12.08
CA VAL A 75 8.10 0.63 12.91
C VAL A 75 8.45 0.26 14.36
N PRO A 76 9.24 1.06 15.08
CA PRO A 76 9.52 0.84 16.50
C PRO A 76 8.25 0.80 17.37
N GLU A 77 8.26 0.01 18.45
CA GLU A 77 7.12 -0.09 19.39
C GLU A 77 6.73 1.25 20.02
N GLN A 78 7.68 2.17 20.15
CA GLN A 78 7.47 3.52 20.69
C GLN A 78 7.08 4.50 19.57
N TRP A 79 6.18 4.07 18.67
CA TRP A 79 5.76 4.80 17.45
C TRP A 79 5.18 6.21 17.68
N TRP A 80 4.75 6.52 18.91
CA TRP A 80 4.30 7.87 19.28
C TRP A 80 5.45 8.85 19.56
N GLU A 81 6.69 8.40 19.72
CA GLU A 81 7.85 9.27 19.88
C GLU A 81 8.16 10.02 18.59
N LYS A 82 8.56 11.28 18.68
CA LYS A 82 8.77 12.16 17.51
C LYS A 82 9.71 11.54 16.47
N GLN A 83 10.79 10.87 16.91
CA GLN A 83 11.71 10.16 16.01
C GLN A 83 11.05 9.04 15.17
N ASN A 84 9.94 8.47 15.61
CA ASN A 84 9.30 7.30 14.98
C ASN A 84 8.05 7.66 14.17
N ARG A 85 7.67 8.94 14.10
CA ARG A 85 6.44 9.42 13.43
C ARG A 85 6.58 9.61 11.93
N CYS A 86 7.79 9.52 11.38
CA CYS A 86 8.08 9.72 9.97
C CYS A 86 9.02 8.63 9.46
N TYR A 87 9.12 8.51 8.14
CA TYR A 87 10.08 7.61 7.52
C TYR A 87 11.45 8.28 7.43
N LEU A 88 12.30 8.04 8.43
CA LEU A 88 13.65 8.60 8.49
C LEU A 88 14.64 7.62 7.83
N LEU A 89 15.22 7.96 6.67
CA LEU A 89 16.08 7.03 5.92
C LEU A 89 17.26 6.47 6.75
N TRP A 90 17.80 7.24 7.68
CA TRP A 90 18.90 6.82 8.56
C TRP A 90 18.46 5.93 9.73
N GLN A 91 17.16 5.73 9.95
CA GLN A 91 16.63 4.76 10.91
C GLN A 91 16.13 3.50 10.23
N PHE A 92 15.59 3.62 9.00
CA PHE A 92 15.10 2.49 8.22
C PHE A 92 16.17 1.85 7.33
N ASP A 93 17.35 2.48 7.20
CA ASP A 93 18.52 2.02 6.41
C ASP A 93 18.30 1.83 4.89
N LYS A 94 17.11 2.16 4.38
CA LYS A 94 16.75 2.13 2.97
C LYS A 94 15.65 3.16 2.67
N PRO A 95 15.49 3.58 1.40
CA PRO A 95 14.27 4.25 0.97
C PRO A 95 13.08 3.27 0.88
N PRO A 96 11.83 3.76 0.77
CA PRO A 96 10.72 2.92 0.36
C PRO A 96 10.98 2.23 -0.99
N ASP A 97 10.43 1.04 -1.18
CA ASP A 97 10.58 0.28 -2.43
C ASP A 97 9.61 0.77 -3.50
N VAL A 98 8.40 1.14 -3.11
CA VAL A 98 7.38 1.71 -4.00
C VAL A 98 6.86 3.00 -3.40
N VAL A 99 6.75 4.04 -4.23
CA VAL A 99 5.98 5.25 -3.95
C VAL A 99 4.88 5.40 -5.00
N ILE A 100 3.68 5.75 -4.56
CA ILE A 100 2.52 6.02 -5.41
C ILE A 100 2.02 7.43 -5.09
N GLU A 101 1.90 8.25 -6.11
CA GLU A 101 1.25 9.58 -6.06
C GLU A 101 -0.09 9.52 -6.81
N ILE A 102 -1.12 10.11 -6.22
CA ILE A 102 -2.50 10.14 -6.71
C ILE A 102 -2.81 11.58 -7.10
N VAL A 103 -2.82 11.81 -8.41
CA VAL A 103 -3.03 13.15 -8.96
C VAL A 103 -4.48 13.57 -8.72
N SER A 104 -4.63 14.75 -8.12
CA SER A 104 -5.94 15.37 -7.89
C SER A 104 -6.13 16.72 -8.58
N ASN A 105 -5.03 17.34 -9.02
CA ASN A 105 -5.00 18.59 -9.77
C ASN A 105 -3.65 18.72 -10.50
N ARG A 106 -3.41 19.86 -11.16
CA ARG A 106 -2.16 20.13 -11.89
C ARG A 106 -1.04 20.77 -11.05
N GLU A 107 -1.26 20.98 -9.76
CA GLU A 107 -0.35 21.71 -8.88
C GLU A 107 0.68 20.78 -8.20
N GLY A 108 0.46 19.46 -8.18
CA GLY A 108 1.24 18.53 -7.34
C GLY A 108 2.64 18.15 -7.85
N ASP A 109 3.05 18.61 -9.03
CA ASP A 109 4.41 18.46 -9.60
C ASP A 109 4.93 17.00 -9.58
N GLU A 110 4.02 16.03 -9.74
CA GLU A 110 4.28 14.59 -9.61
C GLU A 110 5.23 14.06 -10.70
N LEU A 111 5.35 14.77 -11.82
CA LEU A 111 6.27 14.43 -12.91
C LEU A 111 7.47 15.38 -13.01
N GLY A 112 7.67 16.28 -12.05
CA GLY A 112 8.79 17.22 -12.01
C GLY A 112 9.67 17.05 -10.78
N GLY A 113 9.49 17.95 -9.80
CA GLY A 113 10.31 18.02 -8.60
C GLY A 113 10.21 16.78 -7.72
N LYS A 114 8.98 16.30 -7.44
CA LYS A 114 8.78 15.06 -6.65
C LYS A 114 9.45 13.87 -7.32
N PHE A 115 9.18 13.66 -8.61
CA PHE A 115 9.80 12.60 -9.43
C PHE A 115 11.33 12.59 -9.31
N SER A 116 11.95 13.76 -9.51
CA SER A 116 13.40 13.91 -9.44
C SER A 116 13.95 13.64 -8.04
N ARG A 117 13.21 14.00 -6.99
CA ARG A 117 13.62 13.74 -5.61
C ARG A 117 13.55 12.25 -5.28
N TYR A 118 12.50 11.54 -5.68
CA TYR A 118 12.41 10.08 -5.48
C TYR A 118 13.49 9.32 -6.26
N GLU A 119 13.82 9.76 -7.47
CA GLU A 119 14.93 9.21 -8.27
C GLU A 119 16.27 9.34 -7.53
N GLN A 120 16.55 10.54 -7.01
CA GLN A 120 17.77 10.81 -6.22
C GLN A 120 17.81 10.00 -4.92
N MET A 121 16.66 9.76 -4.30
CA MET A 121 16.52 8.91 -3.11
C MET A 121 16.69 7.42 -3.39
N ARG A 122 16.69 7.03 -4.67
CA ARG A 122 16.83 5.63 -5.11
C ARG A 122 15.62 4.76 -4.77
N VAL A 123 14.42 5.33 -4.70
CA VAL A 123 13.18 4.54 -4.58
C VAL A 123 13.06 3.65 -5.82
N SER A 124 12.86 2.35 -5.66
CA SER A 124 12.91 1.38 -6.77
C SER A 124 11.80 1.61 -7.79
N TYR A 125 10.57 1.89 -7.32
CA TYR A 125 9.42 2.12 -8.18
C TYR A 125 8.69 3.40 -7.82
N TYR A 126 8.40 4.20 -8.84
CA TYR A 126 7.59 5.40 -8.72
C TYR A 126 6.35 5.26 -9.60
N VAL A 127 5.18 5.49 -9.03
CA VAL A 127 3.89 5.29 -9.69
C VAL A 127 3.09 6.58 -9.61
N VAL A 128 2.53 6.98 -10.75
CA VAL A 128 1.61 8.11 -10.84
C VAL A 128 0.27 7.59 -11.31
N PHE A 129 -0.77 7.81 -10.50
CA PHE A 129 -2.15 7.50 -10.84
C PHE A 129 -2.94 8.79 -11.03
N ASP A 130 -3.39 9.03 -12.25
CA ASP A 130 -4.10 10.23 -12.69
C ASP A 130 -5.50 9.86 -13.22
N PRO A 131 -6.47 9.58 -12.32
CA PRO A 131 -7.80 9.14 -12.70
C PRO A 131 -8.60 10.19 -13.49
N ASN A 132 -8.20 11.46 -13.46
CA ASN A 132 -8.90 12.57 -14.07
C ASN A 132 -8.16 13.18 -15.27
N HIS A 133 -7.04 12.60 -15.69
CA HIS A 133 -6.23 13.07 -16.83
C HIS A 133 -5.73 14.52 -16.68
N GLU A 134 -5.36 14.91 -15.46
CA GLU A 134 -4.86 16.25 -15.18
C GLU A 134 -3.46 16.50 -15.78
N LEU A 135 -2.61 15.47 -15.80
CA LEU A 135 -1.22 15.53 -16.31
C LEU A 135 -1.11 15.08 -17.78
N GLY A 136 -2.04 14.28 -18.29
CA GLY A 136 -1.99 13.77 -19.65
C GLY A 136 -3.03 12.69 -19.98
N SER A 137 -2.83 11.98 -21.10
CA SER A 137 -3.78 10.96 -21.57
C SER A 137 -3.68 9.62 -20.85
N GLU A 138 -2.57 9.35 -20.18
CA GLU A 138 -2.34 8.08 -19.47
C GLU A 138 -2.82 8.18 -18.02
N GLU A 139 -3.74 7.30 -17.62
CA GLU A 139 -4.26 7.25 -16.24
C GLU A 139 -3.25 6.67 -15.25
N LEU A 140 -2.32 5.85 -15.71
CA LEU A 140 -1.40 5.11 -14.86
C LEU A 140 -0.03 5.03 -15.50
N ARG A 141 0.98 5.60 -14.84
CA ARG A 141 2.37 5.58 -15.30
C ARG A 141 3.25 5.00 -14.20
N LEU A 142 4.06 4.00 -14.56
CA LEU A 142 4.97 3.33 -13.64
C LEU A 142 6.39 3.55 -14.13
N PHE A 143 7.29 3.76 -13.20
CA PHE A 143 8.70 3.97 -13.46
C PHE A 143 9.53 3.07 -12.57
N GLU A 144 10.54 2.43 -13.15
CA GLU A 144 11.53 1.63 -12.45
C GLU A 144 12.87 2.34 -12.45
N LEU A 145 13.55 2.38 -11.31
CA LEU A 145 14.89 2.94 -11.23
C LEU A 145 15.88 2.01 -11.93
N ARG A 146 16.43 2.46 -13.07
CA ARG A 146 17.44 1.73 -13.84
C ARG A 146 18.76 2.50 -13.82
N GLY A 147 19.73 1.96 -13.09
CA GLY A 147 21.02 2.61 -12.91
C GLY A 147 20.88 3.87 -12.07
N ARG A 148 20.83 5.05 -12.71
CA ARG A 148 20.69 6.36 -12.04
C ARG A 148 19.36 7.06 -12.29
N HIS A 149 18.60 6.60 -13.27
CA HIS A 149 17.40 7.29 -13.72
C HIS A 149 16.20 6.36 -13.76
N TYR A 150 15.04 6.95 -13.60
CA TYR A 150 13.78 6.27 -13.83
C TYR A 150 13.59 5.98 -15.31
N ALA A 151 13.18 4.77 -15.62
CA ALA A 151 12.70 4.35 -16.92
C ALA A 151 11.22 3.98 -16.81
N GLU A 152 10.40 4.54 -17.70
CA GLU A 152 8.98 4.21 -17.75
C GLU A 152 8.79 2.73 -18.12
N MET A 153 7.86 2.07 -17.42
CA MET A 153 7.53 0.66 -17.58
C MET A 153 6.32 0.51 -18.49
N THR A 154 6.31 -0.54 -19.31
CA THR A 154 5.14 -0.92 -20.13
C THR A 154 4.25 -1.94 -19.42
N GLU A 155 4.81 -2.67 -18.46
CA GLU A 155 4.10 -3.67 -17.66
C GLU A 155 3.83 -3.11 -16.27
N THR A 156 2.78 -3.60 -15.63
CA THR A 156 2.39 -3.14 -14.28
C THR A 156 2.83 -4.08 -13.17
N TRP A 157 3.74 -5.01 -13.48
CA TRP A 157 4.33 -5.94 -12.52
C TRP A 157 5.66 -5.39 -11.99
N LEU A 158 5.77 -5.27 -10.66
CA LEU A 158 6.92 -4.75 -9.95
C LEU A 158 7.76 -5.92 -9.42
N GLU A 159 8.69 -6.40 -10.23
CA GLU A 159 9.43 -7.65 -9.99
C GLU A 159 10.13 -7.67 -8.61
N GLN A 160 10.79 -6.59 -8.20
CA GLN A 160 11.56 -6.58 -6.95
C GLN A 160 10.70 -6.67 -5.68
N VAL A 161 9.40 -6.37 -5.78
CA VAL A 161 8.46 -6.45 -4.63
C VAL A 161 7.43 -7.58 -4.78
N GLU A 162 7.47 -8.33 -5.88
CA GLU A 162 6.55 -9.42 -6.21
C GLU A 162 5.07 -9.01 -6.14
N LEU A 163 4.76 -7.79 -6.60
CA LEU A 163 3.41 -7.24 -6.63
C LEU A 163 3.16 -6.55 -7.96
N GLY A 164 1.91 -6.56 -8.40
CA GLY A 164 1.46 -5.80 -9.55
C GLY A 164 0.48 -4.72 -9.15
N LEU A 165 0.23 -3.81 -10.08
CA LEU A 165 -0.80 -2.79 -9.98
C LEU A 165 -1.78 -2.94 -11.13
N ARG A 166 -3.07 -2.69 -10.87
CA ARG A 166 -4.11 -2.77 -11.88
C ARG A 166 -5.22 -1.75 -11.59
N LEU A 167 -5.75 -1.18 -12.67
CA LEU A 167 -6.97 -0.38 -12.65
C LEU A 167 -8.19 -1.28 -12.59
N TRP A 168 -9.11 -0.98 -11.69
CA TRP A 168 -10.32 -1.76 -11.44
C TRP A 168 -11.52 -0.83 -11.30
N ASP A 169 -12.53 -1.04 -12.15
CA ASP A 169 -13.81 -0.35 -12.04
C ASP A 169 -14.73 -1.09 -11.07
N GLY A 170 -15.13 -0.41 -10.00
CA GLY A 170 -16.01 -1.02 -9.01
C GLY A 170 -16.28 -0.16 -7.79
N VAL A 171 -16.88 -0.77 -6.79
CA VAL A 171 -17.32 -0.09 -5.57
C VAL A 171 -16.31 -0.32 -4.45
N PHE A 172 -15.78 0.78 -3.90
CA PHE A 172 -15.06 0.77 -2.63
C PHE A 172 -15.71 1.79 -1.69
N GLU A 173 -16.01 1.39 -0.45
CA GLU A 173 -16.70 2.20 0.55
C GLU A 173 -17.97 2.93 0.02
N GLY A 174 -18.76 2.22 -0.79
CA GLY A 174 -20.00 2.74 -1.36
C GLY A 174 -19.82 3.74 -2.51
N LYS A 175 -18.61 3.89 -3.05
CA LYS A 175 -18.32 4.75 -4.21
C LYS A 175 -17.92 3.92 -5.41
N GLN A 176 -18.72 4.00 -6.48
CA GLN A 176 -18.36 3.47 -7.79
C GLN A 176 -17.33 4.42 -8.42
N ALA A 177 -16.14 3.92 -8.69
CA ALA A 177 -15.09 4.66 -9.38
C ALA A 177 -14.12 3.69 -10.07
N ARG A 178 -13.13 4.27 -10.75
CA ARG A 178 -11.97 3.58 -11.26
C ARG A 178 -10.86 3.68 -10.23
N TRP A 179 -10.48 2.55 -9.65
CA TRP A 179 -9.53 2.48 -8.55
C TRP A 179 -8.22 1.82 -8.97
N LEU A 180 -7.10 2.31 -8.44
CA LEU A 180 -5.83 1.59 -8.49
C LEU A 180 -5.78 0.53 -7.39
N ARG A 181 -5.40 -0.71 -7.71
CA ARG A 181 -5.32 -1.81 -6.76
C ARG A 181 -4.08 -2.67 -6.96
N TRP A 182 -3.56 -3.21 -5.86
CA TRP A 182 -2.52 -4.24 -5.88
C TRP A 182 -3.05 -5.57 -6.43
N CYS A 183 -2.21 -6.32 -7.13
CA CYS A 183 -2.50 -7.67 -7.58
C CYS A 183 -1.30 -8.63 -7.41
N ASP A 184 -1.59 -9.93 -7.39
CA ASP A 184 -0.59 -11.00 -7.35
C ASP A 184 0.00 -11.29 -8.74
N ALA A 185 0.96 -12.22 -8.82
CA ALA A 185 1.61 -12.62 -10.08
C ALA A 185 0.66 -13.21 -11.13
N LYS A 186 -0.56 -13.61 -10.72
CA LYS A 186 -1.62 -14.11 -11.62
C LYS A 186 -2.59 -12.98 -12.02
N GLY A 187 -2.34 -11.75 -11.57
CA GLY A 187 -3.21 -10.60 -11.77
C GLY A 187 -4.49 -10.63 -10.93
N GLN A 188 -4.56 -11.45 -9.88
CA GLN A 188 -5.68 -11.43 -8.94
C GLN A 188 -5.51 -10.28 -7.95
N LEU A 189 -6.58 -9.52 -7.71
CA LEU A 189 -6.54 -8.38 -6.80
C LEU A 189 -6.26 -8.81 -5.37
N LEU A 190 -5.41 -8.06 -4.67
CA LEU A 190 -5.26 -8.18 -3.22
C LEU A 190 -6.52 -7.64 -2.57
N LEU A 191 -7.16 -8.51 -1.79
CA LEU A 191 -8.44 -8.23 -1.16
C LEU A 191 -8.27 -7.27 0.01
N THR A 192 -9.26 -6.41 0.21
CA THR A 192 -9.42 -5.63 1.43
C THR A 192 -9.89 -6.53 2.57
N GLY A 193 -9.82 -6.03 3.81
CA GLY A 193 -10.32 -6.75 4.98
C GLY A 193 -11.81 -7.11 4.84
N ASP A 194 -12.62 -6.19 4.32
CA ASP A 194 -14.05 -6.39 4.10
C ASP A 194 -14.33 -7.47 3.05
N GLU A 195 -13.60 -7.44 1.94
CA GLU A 195 -13.71 -8.44 0.87
C GLU A 195 -13.29 -9.83 1.37
N ARG A 196 -12.21 -9.93 2.16
CA ARG A 196 -11.79 -11.18 2.78
C ARG A 196 -12.84 -11.70 3.76
N ALA A 197 -13.37 -10.82 4.61
CA ALA A 197 -14.41 -11.19 5.57
C ALA A 197 -15.67 -11.70 4.86
N GLU A 198 -16.08 -11.07 3.77
CA GLU A 198 -17.20 -11.53 2.97
C GLU A 198 -16.94 -12.88 2.30
N LEU A 199 -15.75 -13.09 1.74
CA LEU A 199 -15.37 -14.36 1.15
C LEU A 199 -15.41 -15.50 2.18
N GLU A 200 -14.88 -15.28 3.38
CA GLU A 200 -14.92 -16.27 4.46
C GLU A 200 -16.35 -16.54 4.96
N ARG A 201 -17.21 -15.51 5.06
CA ARG A 201 -18.64 -15.68 5.37
C ARG A 201 -19.33 -16.57 4.34
N GLN A 202 -19.10 -16.34 3.05
CA GLN A 202 -19.71 -17.14 1.98
C GLN A 202 -19.22 -18.59 2.00
N ARG A 203 -17.93 -18.82 2.28
CA ARG A 203 -17.37 -20.18 2.45
C ARG A 203 -18.02 -20.90 3.63
N ALA A 204 -18.08 -20.26 4.79
CA ALA A 204 -18.69 -20.83 5.99
C ALA A 204 -20.17 -21.19 5.77
N GLU A 205 -20.93 -20.32 5.10
CA GLU A 205 -22.34 -20.58 4.77
C GLU A 205 -22.47 -21.75 3.78
N GLN A 206 -21.61 -21.81 2.76
CA GLN A 206 -21.62 -22.91 1.79
C GLN A 206 -21.28 -24.25 2.44
N GLU A 207 -20.29 -24.28 3.34
CA GLU A 207 -19.91 -25.47 4.10
C GLU A 207 -21.03 -25.89 5.05
N ARG A 208 -21.67 -24.95 5.76
CA ARG A 208 -22.84 -25.25 6.61
C ARG A 208 -23.96 -25.90 5.81
N GLN A 209 -24.31 -25.34 4.65
CA GLN A 209 -25.33 -25.92 3.77
C GLN A 209 -24.95 -27.28 3.19
N ARG A 210 -23.66 -27.56 2.98
CA ARG A 210 -23.18 -28.89 2.56
C ARG A 210 -23.26 -29.90 3.71
N ALA A 211 -22.85 -29.51 4.92
CA ALA A 211 -22.93 -30.32 6.12
C ALA A 211 -24.37 -30.69 6.47
N GLU A 212 -25.30 -29.71 6.45
CA GLU A 212 -26.73 -29.93 6.68
C GLU A 212 -27.34 -30.92 5.68
N ARG A 213 -27.00 -30.79 4.38
CA ARG A 213 -27.47 -31.73 3.34
C ARG A 213 -26.91 -33.13 3.53
N LEU A 214 -25.64 -33.27 3.91
CA LEU A 214 -25.02 -34.56 4.16
C LEU A 214 -25.62 -35.22 5.41
N ALA A 215 -25.79 -34.47 6.49
CA ALA A 215 -26.43 -34.93 7.71
C ALA A 215 -27.87 -35.41 7.43
N ALA A 216 -28.66 -34.65 6.66
CA ALA A 216 -29.99 -35.08 6.24
C ALA A 216 -29.97 -36.39 5.43
N ARG A 217 -28.97 -36.59 4.56
CA ARG A 217 -28.81 -37.83 3.79
C ARG A 217 -28.39 -39.01 4.66
N LEU A 218 -27.50 -38.81 5.64
CA LEU A 218 -27.10 -39.84 6.59
C LEU A 218 -28.27 -40.29 7.46
N ARG A 219 -29.05 -39.33 8.00
CA ARG A 219 -30.29 -39.63 8.73
C ARG A 219 -31.28 -40.42 7.87
N ALA A 220 -31.40 -40.08 6.58
CA ALA A 220 -32.25 -40.84 5.63
C ALA A 220 -31.75 -42.27 5.34
N LEU A 221 -30.44 -42.53 5.52
CA LEU A 221 -29.83 -43.86 5.43
C LEU A 221 -29.88 -44.62 6.77
N GLY A 222 -30.42 -44.02 7.84
CA GLY A 222 -30.49 -44.62 9.17
C GLY A 222 -29.19 -44.50 9.98
N GLU A 223 -28.23 -43.71 9.51
CA GLU A 223 -27.02 -43.37 10.26
C GLU A 223 -27.25 -42.06 11.03
N ASP A 224 -26.86 -42.00 12.29
CA ASP A 224 -26.94 -40.78 13.09
C ASP A 224 -25.65 -39.95 12.92
N PRO A 225 -25.70 -38.81 12.20
CA PRO A 225 -24.53 -37.97 11.95
C PRO A 225 -24.07 -37.18 13.18
N ASP A 226 -24.85 -37.16 14.26
CA ASP A 226 -24.58 -36.40 15.49
C ASP A 226 -24.09 -37.31 16.64
N LEU A 227 -23.83 -38.59 16.38
CA LEU A 227 -23.13 -39.47 17.31
C LEU A 227 -21.67 -39.00 17.46
N GLU A 228 -21.42 -38.15 18.47
CA GLU A 228 -20.06 -37.90 18.95
C GLU A 228 -19.39 -39.24 19.28
N ARG A 229 -18.20 -39.47 18.72
CA ARG A 229 -17.31 -40.58 19.09
C ARG A 229 -16.34 -40.15 20.17
#